data_AF-A0A534KFA0-F1
#
_entry.id   AF-A0A534KFA0-F1
#
_cell.length_a   1.000
_cell.length_b   1.000
_cell.length_c   1.000
_cell.angle_alpha   90.00
_cell.angle_beta   90.00
_cell.angle_gamma   90.00
#
_symmetry.space_group_name_H-M   'P 1'
#
loop_
_entity.id
_entity.type
_entity.pdbx_description
1 polymer ?
#
loop_
_entity_poly.entity_id
_entity_poly.type
_entity_poly.pdbx_seq_one_letter_code
_entity_poly.pdbx_strand_id
1 'polypeptide(L)'
;MQVEPYLSGAKFEKRPDWEYYARRVAQTLAYVTEVYGWDEKALLTGKRSQQKSLSSDDFSEPPLPSETPRRTDKKLTLEDFF
;
A
#
# COMPACT_ATOMS: atom_id res chain seq x y z
N MET A 1 32.70 16.00 3.56
CA MET A 1 32.72 14.56 3.89
C MET A 1 34.16 14.08 3.85
N GLN A 2 34.76 13.73 4.99
CA GLN A 2 36.03 13.02 5.03
C GLN A 2 35.73 11.52 4.95
N VAL A 3 36.35 10.82 4.00
CA VAL A 3 36.18 9.38 3.80
C VAL A 3 37.41 8.70 4.40
N GLU A 4 37.18 7.79 5.35
CA GLU A 4 38.27 7.00 5.93
C GLU A 4 38.83 6.02 4.88
N PRO A 5 40.16 5.81 4.86
CA PRO A 5 40.77 4.86 3.96
C PRO A 5 40.31 3.42 4.26
N TYR A 6 40.02 2.65 3.22
CA TYR A 6 39.68 1.24 3.35
C TYR A 6 40.91 0.43 3.75
N LEU A 7 40.87 -0.21 4.93
CA LEU A 7 41.90 -1.14 5.38
C LEU A 7 41.48 -2.58 5.07
N SER A 8 42.25 -3.24 4.20
CA SER A 8 42.08 -4.67 3.90
C SER A 8 42.30 -5.53 5.15
N GLY A 9 41.34 -6.41 5.46
CA GLY A 9 41.37 -7.27 6.65
C GLY A 9 40.67 -6.70 7.89
N ALA A 10 40.30 -5.42 7.88
CA ALA A 10 39.44 -4.85 8.93
C ALA A 10 38.00 -5.35 8.75
N LYS A 11 37.35 -5.75 9.85
CA LYS A 11 35.95 -6.19 9.81
C LYS A 11 35.06 -5.01 9.44
N PHE A 12 34.22 -5.18 8.44
CA PHE A 12 33.25 -4.16 8.05
C PHE A 12 32.07 -4.18 9.04
N GLU A 13 31.99 -3.15 9.88
CA GLU A 13 30.95 -3.07 10.93
C GLU A 13 29.74 -2.22 10.53
N LYS A 14 29.83 -1.51 9.39
CA LYS A 14 28.74 -0.64 8.93
C LYS A 14 27.61 -1.50 8.39
N ARG A 15 26.38 -1.20 8.80
CA ARG A 15 25.17 -1.82 8.23
C ARG A 15 24.63 -0.94 7.12
N PRO A 16 24.37 -1.48 5.93
CA PRO A 16 23.71 -0.72 4.88
C PRO A 16 22.26 -0.43 5.28
N ASP A 17 21.74 0.70 4.80
CA ASP A 17 20.32 1.02 4.91
C ASP A 17 19.54 0.21 3.86
N TRP A 18 18.99 -0.93 4.30
CA TRP A 18 18.25 -1.84 3.42
C TRP A 18 17.02 -1.21 2.80
N GLU A 19 16.35 -0.33 3.53
CA GLU A 19 15.14 0.36 3.07
C GLU A 19 15.49 1.32 1.94
N TYR A 20 16.58 2.07 2.09
CA TYR A 20 17.10 2.92 1.03
C TYR A 20 17.38 2.14 -0.26
N TYR A 21 18.08 1.00 -0.15
CA TYR A 21 18.40 0.19 -1.31
C TYR A 21 17.17 -0.47 -1.93
N ALA A 22 16.22 -0.94 -1.13
CA ALA A 22 14.97 -1.51 -1.62
C ALA A 22 14.21 -0.49 -2.48
N ARG A 23 14.07 0.76 -2.02
CA ARG A 23 13.42 1.84 -2.79
C ARG A 23 14.15 2.14 -4.10
N ARG A 24 15.48 2.26 -4.07
CA ARG A 24 16.27 2.54 -5.28
C ARG A 24 16.15 1.44 -6.34
N VAL A 25 16.15 0.18 -5.89
CA VAL A 25 15.93 -0.97 -6.77
C VAL A 25 14.52 -0.97 -7.34
N ALA A 26 13.50 -0.76 -6.48
CA ALA A 26 12.11 -0.70 -6.91
C ALA A 26 11.87 0.43 -7.93
N GLN A 27 12.45 1.61 -7.72
CA GLN A 27 12.35 2.75 -8.65
C GLN A 27 12.88 2.41 -10.04
N THR A 28 14.02 1.72 -10.11
CA THR A 28 14.65 1.35 -11.39
C THR A 28 13.87 0.24 -12.09
N LEU A 29 13.40 -0.76 -11.32
CA LEU A 29 12.65 -1.88 -11.86
C LEU A 29 11.25 -1.47 -12.33
N ALA A 30 10.58 -0.56 -11.62
CA ALA A 30 9.26 -0.08 -11.96
C ALA A 30 9.18 0.39 -13.43
N TYR A 31 10.19 1.11 -13.92
CA TYR A 31 10.24 1.56 -15.31
C TYR A 31 10.16 0.41 -16.34
N VAL A 32 10.76 -0.74 -16.03
CA VAL A 32 10.75 -1.92 -16.90
C VAL A 32 9.52 -2.78 -16.66
N THR A 33 9.03 -2.84 -15.42
CA THR A 33 7.97 -3.75 -15.01
C THR A 33 6.56 -3.14 -15.09
N GLU A 34 6.46 -1.84 -15.37
CA GLU A 34 5.20 -1.12 -15.49
C GLU A 34 4.29 -1.74 -16.56
N VAL A 35 4.85 -2.21 -17.68
CA VAL A 35 4.10 -2.90 -18.75
C VAL A 35 3.41 -4.19 -18.28
N TYR A 36 3.90 -4.78 -17.18
CA TYR A 36 3.30 -5.95 -16.54
C TYR A 36 2.35 -5.57 -15.38
N GLY A 37 2.09 -4.28 -15.16
CA GLY A 37 1.28 -3.78 -14.05
C GLY A 37 1.99 -3.81 -12.70
N TRP A 38 3.33 -3.71 -12.70
CA TRP A 38 4.13 -3.61 -11.47
C TRP A 38 4.75 -2.21 -11.37
N ASP A 39 4.19 -1.40 -10.47
CA ASP A 39 4.72 -0.09 -10.09
C ASP A 39 5.69 -0.17 -8.88
N GLU A 40 6.36 0.93 -8.56
CA GLU A 40 7.34 0.99 -7.46
C GLU A 40 6.72 0.54 -6.13
N LYS A 41 5.49 0.95 -5.86
CA LYS A 41 4.77 0.60 -4.63
C LYS A 41 4.44 -0.89 -4.58
N ALA A 42 4.02 -1.47 -5.69
CA ALA A 42 3.74 -2.89 -5.83
C ALA A 42 5.01 -3.72 -5.60
N LEU A 43 6.14 -3.29 -6.13
CA LEU A 43 7.43 -3.93 -5.91
C LEU A 43 7.88 -3.87 -4.44
N LEU A 44 7.67 -2.74 -3.77
CA LEU A 44 8.01 -2.59 -2.35
C LEU A 44 7.08 -3.36 -1.41
N THR A 45 5.78 -3.42 -1.74
CA THR A 45 4.77 -4.07 -0.88
C THR A 45 4.53 -5.54 -1.24
N GLY A 46 5.07 -6.02 -2.36
CA GLY A 46 4.85 -7.36 -2.89
C GLY A 46 3.43 -7.61 -3.41
N LYS A 47 2.61 -6.56 -3.53
CA LYS A 47 1.21 -6.65 -3.97
C LYS A 47 1.07 -5.98 -5.33
N ARG A 48 0.71 -6.76 -6.34
CA ARG A 48 0.47 -6.22 -7.68
C ARG A 48 -0.59 -5.12 -7.63
N SER A 49 -0.25 -3.96 -8.18
CA SER A 49 -1.20 -2.88 -8.44
C SER A 49 -2.24 -3.41 -9.44
N GLN A 50 -3.40 -3.84 -8.94
CA GLN A 50 -4.52 -4.14 -9.81
C GLN A 50 -5.07 -2.79 -10.27
N GLN A 51 -4.52 -2.23 -11.34
CA GLN A 51 -5.28 -1.25 -12.12
C GLN A 51 -6.52 -1.97 -12.63
N LYS A 52 -7.65 -1.76 -11.94
CA LYS A 52 -8.95 -2.18 -12.44
C LYS A 52 -9.19 -1.41 -13.74
N SER A 53 -9.28 -2.13 -14.85
CA SER A 53 -9.66 -1.54 -16.14
C SER A 53 -11.06 -0.95 -16.01
N LEU A 54 -11.34 0.21 -16.60
CA LEU A 54 -12.68 0.82 -16.60
C LEU A 54 -13.78 -0.11 -17.16
N SER A 55 -13.39 -1.15 -17.90
CA SER A 55 -14.22 -2.20 -18.49
C SER A 55 -14.41 -3.45 -17.61
N SER A 56 -13.90 -3.46 -16.37
CA SER A 56 -14.22 -4.54 -15.44
C SER A 56 -15.63 -4.30 -14.88
N ASP A 57 -16.57 -5.21 -15.16
CA ASP A 57 -17.96 -5.25 -14.63
C ASP A 57 -18.06 -5.37 -13.08
N ASP A 58 -16.94 -5.18 -12.38
CA ASP A 58 -16.82 -5.15 -10.91
C ASP A 58 -17.29 -3.83 -10.27
N PHE A 59 -17.99 -2.96 -11.02
CA PHE A 59 -18.76 -1.84 -10.44
C PHE A 59 -20.10 -2.29 -9.87
N SER A 60 -20.42 -3.58 -9.96
CA SER A 60 -21.54 -4.18 -9.25
C SER A 60 -21.33 -3.92 -7.76
N GLU A 61 -22.22 -3.12 -7.17
CA GLU A 61 -22.22 -2.81 -5.74
C GLU A 61 -21.99 -4.10 -4.93
N PRO A 62 -21.14 -4.08 -3.87
CA PRO A 62 -21.13 -5.20 -2.96
C PRO A 62 -22.58 -5.41 -2.50
N PRO A 63 -23.11 -6.66 -2.46
CA PRO A 63 -24.46 -6.87 -1.98
C PRO A 63 -24.52 -6.19 -0.61
N LEU A 64 -25.37 -5.16 -0.51
CA LEU A 64 -25.63 -4.46 0.73
C LEU A 64 -25.74 -5.55 1.81
N PRO A 65 -24.94 -5.51 2.88
CA PRO A 65 -25.17 -6.45 3.97
C PRO A 65 -26.64 -6.25 4.32
N SER A 66 -27.45 -7.30 4.21
CA SER A 66 -28.86 -7.24 4.50
C SER A 66 -29.01 -6.58 5.86
N GLU A 67 -29.37 -5.29 5.87
CA GLU A 67 -29.57 -4.54 7.08
C GLU A 67 -30.78 -5.19 7.73
N THR A 68 -30.52 -6.11 8.67
CA THR A 68 -31.48 -6.28 9.73
C THR A 68 -31.55 -4.90 10.39
N PRO A 69 -32.72 -4.23 10.42
CA PRO A 69 -32.81 -2.97 11.14
C PRO A 69 -32.48 -3.30 12.59
N ARG A 70 -31.34 -2.79 13.07
CA ARG A 70 -31.07 -2.76 14.51
C ARG A 70 -32.19 -1.95 15.11
N ARG A 71 -33.17 -2.61 15.74
CA ARG A 71 -34.19 -1.93 16.53
C ARG A 71 -33.46 -1.05 17.54
N THR A 72 -33.51 0.25 17.34
CA THR A 72 -33.14 1.19 18.39
C THR A 72 -34.27 1.15 19.40
N ASP A 73 -33.99 0.68 20.61
CA ASP A 73 -34.90 0.70 21.77
C ASP A 73 -35.15 2.14 22.30
N LYS A 74 -35.09 3.15 21.42
CA LYS A 74 -35.37 4.53 21.77
C LYS A 74 -36.87 4.77 21.63
N LYS A 75 -37.52 5.09 22.74
CA LYS A 75 -38.88 5.65 22.73
C LYS A 75 -38.76 7.10 22.25
N LEU A 76 -39.18 7.35 21.02
CA LEU A 76 -39.26 8.69 20.45
C LEU A 76 -40.29 9.50 21.25
N THR A 77 -39.90 10.64 21.83
CA THR A 77 -40.81 11.60 22.46
C THR A 77 -40.96 12.83 21.56
N LEU A 78 -42.10 13.55 21.70
CA LEU A 78 -42.41 14.75 20.92
C LEU A 78 -41.38 15.89 21.11
N GLU A 79 -40.59 15.82 22.17
CA GLU A 79 -39.55 16.80 22.52
C GLU A 79 -38.32 16.71 21.60
N ASP A 80 -38.10 15.61 20.90
CA ASP A 80 -36.98 15.44 19.96
C ASP A 80 -37.18 16.23 18.63
N PHE A 81 -38.34 16.87 18.44
CA PHE A 81 -38.74 17.53 17.20
C PHE A 81 -38.93 19.05 17.30
N PHE A 82 -38.72 19.66 18.47
CA PHE A 82 -38.89 21.10 18.71
C PHE A 82 -37.60 21.76 19.19
#